data_AF-A0AAJ1PU70-F1
#
_entry.id   AF-A0AAJ1PU70-F1
#
_cell.length_a   1.000
_cell.length_b   1.000
_cell.length_c   1.000
_cell.angle_alpha   90.00
_cell.angle_beta   90.00
_cell.angle_gamma   90.00
#
_symmetry.space_group_name_H-M   'P 1'
#
loop_
_entity.id
_entity.type
_entity.pdbx_description
1 polymer ?
#
loop_
_entity_poly.entity_id
_entity_poly.type
_entity_poly.pdbx_seq_one_letter_code
_entity_poly.pdbx_strand_id
1 'polypeptide(L)'
;MKLSKFLALGAGAALALSACSAHPGAALTIDGKQYSDAQISQTAQQLSELTGQKLNNLYVAQFLSISPGVQDVVKQQKLPATDSQIRSQIAKQQQAGQLKKMDVSDLSVRFLQTMTVMNGLGQKSGLVFDSNAKHDVSLSPRYGKMRSDGRPGNALPANVVTAPNMGAAQ
;
A
#
# COMPACT_ATOMS: atom_id res chain seq x y z
N MET A 1 66.89 0.80 -23.47
CA MET A 1 67.19 0.81 -22.02
C MET A 1 66.37 1.89 -21.34
N LYS A 2 65.68 1.53 -20.23
CA LYS A 2 65.05 2.35 -19.15
C LYS A 2 63.78 3.18 -19.54
N LEU A 3 62.54 2.76 -19.20
CA LEU A 3 61.79 2.66 -17.91
C LEU A 3 61.21 3.98 -17.35
N SER A 4 59.87 4.07 -17.38
CA SER A 4 58.96 4.31 -16.21
C SER A 4 58.26 5.67 -15.96
N LYS A 5 56.91 5.58 -15.91
CA LYS A 5 55.88 6.23 -15.03
C LYS A 5 55.50 7.70 -15.36
N PHE A 6 54.22 8.10 -15.49
CA PHE A 6 53.10 8.01 -14.53
C PHE A 6 51.69 8.05 -15.19
N LEU A 7 50.73 7.37 -14.54
CA LEU A 7 49.26 7.51 -14.69
C LEU A 7 48.72 8.76 -13.97
N ALA A 8 47.64 9.36 -14.48
CA ALA A 8 46.54 9.98 -13.70
C ALA A 8 45.36 10.30 -14.66
N LEU A 9 44.35 9.44 -14.78
CA LEU A 9 43.02 9.56 -14.14
C LEU A 9 42.55 11.00 -13.86
N GLY A 10 41.49 11.41 -14.56
CA GLY A 10 40.72 12.62 -14.29
C GLY A 10 39.30 12.49 -14.83
N ALA A 11 38.54 11.57 -14.24
CA ALA A 11 37.09 11.50 -14.36
C ALA A 11 36.48 12.77 -13.73
N GLY A 12 35.48 13.39 -14.36
CA GLY A 12 34.93 14.64 -13.86
C GLY A 12 33.56 15.02 -14.42
N ALA A 13 32.53 14.34 -13.90
CA ALA A 13 31.16 14.83 -13.75
C ALA A 13 30.39 15.24 -15.02
N ALA A 14 29.97 14.25 -15.82
CA ALA A 14 28.64 14.33 -16.42
C ALA A 14 27.62 14.30 -15.27
N LEU A 15 27.21 15.48 -14.79
CA LEU A 15 26.05 15.64 -13.91
C LEU A 15 24.81 15.29 -14.75
N ALA A 16 24.54 13.99 -14.89
CA ALA A 16 23.25 13.50 -15.31
C ALA A 16 22.27 13.79 -14.17
N LEU A 17 21.79 15.05 -14.10
CA LEU A 17 20.67 15.49 -13.29
C LEU A 17 19.37 14.87 -13.84
N SER A 18 19.29 13.54 -13.78
CA SER A 18 18.11 12.75 -14.11
C SER A 18 17.49 12.23 -12.82
N ALA A 19 17.25 13.13 -11.87
CA ALA A 19 16.43 12.85 -10.70
C ALA A 19 15.28 13.85 -10.57
N CYS A 20 14.79 14.38 -11.70
CA CYS A 20 13.40 14.78 -11.81
C CYS A 20 12.62 13.59 -12.40
N SER A 21 12.62 12.44 -11.69
CA SER A 21 11.70 11.37 -12.06
C SER A 21 10.34 11.74 -11.50
N ALA A 22 9.61 12.54 -12.29
CA ALA A 22 8.16 12.56 -12.26
C ALA A 22 7.66 11.16 -12.70
N HIS A 23 7.94 10.14 -11.88
CA HIS A 23 7.12 8.95 -11.89
C HIS A 23 5.72 9.42 -11.49
N PRO A 24 4.64 9.10 -12.23
CA PRO A 24 3.32 9.12 -11.63
C PRO A 24 3.39 8.14 -10.45
N GLY A 25 3.71 8.66 -9.27
CA GLY A 25 4.15 7.86 -8.14
C GLY A 25 3.05 6.88 -7.77
N ALA A 26 3.41 5.61 -7.59
CA ALA A 26 2.48 4.61 -7.10
C ALA A 26 1.77 5.12 -5.83
N ALA A 27 0.46 4.97 -5.78
CA ALA A 27 -0.33 5.28 -4.59
C ALA A 27 0.06 4.37 -3.42
N LEU A 28 0.35 3.11 -3.74
CA LEU A 28 0.71 2.04 -2.82
C LEU A 28 1.66 1.08 -3.52
N THR A 29 2.73 0.68 -2.86
CA THR A 29 3.61 -0.42 -3.28
C THR A 29 3.60 -1.47 -2.20
N ILE A 30 3.45 -2.74 -2.59
CA ILE A 30 3.48 -3.90 -1.71
C ILE A 30 4.43 -4.93 -2.33
N ASP A 31 5.53 -5.25 -1.64
CA ASP A 31 6.52 -6.24 -2.06
C ASP A 31 6.93 -6.06 -3.54
N GLY A 32 7.23 -4.81 -3.91
CA GLY A 32 7.60 -4.41 -5.27
C GLY A 32 6.43 -4.25 -6.26
N LYS A 33 5.22 -4.71 -5.95
CA LYS A 33 4.03 -4.50 -6.79
C LYS A 33 3.43 -3.12 -6.55
N GLN A 34 3.33 -2.33 -7.62
CA GLN A 34 2.80 -0.98 -7.58
C GLN A 34 1.29 -0.94 -7.89
N TYR A 35 0.58 -0.08 -7.18
CA TYR A 35 -0.82 0.26 -7.38
C TYR A 35 -0.94 1.76 -7.61
N SER A 36 -1.60 2.16 -8.70
CA SER A 36 -1.76 3.56 -9.08
C SER A 36 -2.89 4.26 -8.32
N ASP A 37 -2.89 5.59 -8.33
CA ASP A 37 -4.01 6.39 -7.81
C ASP A 37 -5.34 6.03 -8.48
N ALA A 38 -5.32 5.74 -9.78
CA ALA A 38 -6.51 5.35 -10.53
C ALA A 38 -7.08 4.02 -10.00
N GLN A 39 -6.22 3.04 -9.68
CA GLN A 39 -6.65 1.77 -9.11
C GLN A 39 -7.23 1.95 -7.70
N ILE A 40 -6.62 2.80 -6.86
CA ILE A 40 -7.17 3.12 -5.54
C ILE A 40 -8.54 3.82 -5.66
N SER A 41 -8.65 4.80 -6.57
CA SER A 41 -9.90 5.53 -6.80
C SER A 41 -11.01 4.64 -7.34
N GLN A 42 -10.69 3.76 -8.30
CA GLN A 42 -11.62 2.78 -8.84
C GLN A 42 -12.08 1.80 -7.76
N THR A 43 -11.16 1.35 -6.90
CA THR A 43 -11.48 0.46 -5.77
C THR A 43 -12.43 1.16 -4.79
N ALA A 44 -12.16 2.42 -4.44
CA ALA A 44 -13.01 3.22 -3.56
C ALA A 44 -14.42 3.43 -4.14
N GLN A 45 -14.51 3.74 -5.44
CA GLN A 45 -15.79 3.87 -6.13
C GLN A 45 -16.56 2.54 -6.14
N GLN A 46 -15.91 1.45 -6.55
CA GLN A 46 -16.53 0.12 -6.61
C GLN A 46 -17.06 -0.32 -5.24
N LEU A 47 -16.29 -0.13 -4.18
CA LEU A 47 -16.73 -0.44 -2.82
C LEU A 47 -17.87 0.47 -2.36
N SER A 48 -17.86 1.75 -2.77
CA SER A 48 -18.94 2.67 -2.43
C SER A 48 -20.26 2.29 -3.11
N GLU A 49 -20.19 1.86 -4.37
CA GLU A 49 -21.35 1.34 -5.10
C GLU A 49 -21.83 0.00 -4.55
N LEU A 50 -20.91 -0.88 -4.16
CA LEU A 50 -21.21 -2.20 -3.63
C LEU A 50 -21.96 -2.11 -2.28
N THR A 51 -21.48 -1.25 -1.39
CA THR A 51 -21.94 -1.14 0.01
C THR A 51 -22.95 -0.01 0.25
N GLY A 52 -23.07 0.94 -0.68
CA GLY A 52 -23.85 2.16 -0.49
C GLY A 52 -23.19 3.20 0.42
N GLN A 53 -22.00 2.94 0.95
CA GLN A 53 -21.26 3.85 1.84
C GLN A 53 -20.14 4.55 1.08
N LYS A 54 -20.05 5.88 1.18
CA LYS A 54 -18.98 6.63 0.52
C LYS A 54 -17.62 6.34 1.16
N LEU A 55 -16.75 5.62 0.46
CA LEU A 55 -15.36 5.41 0.84
C LEU A 55 -14.45 6.40 0.11
N ASN A 56 -13.44 6.90 0.82
CA ASN A 56 -12.44 7.79 0.24
C ASN A 56 -11.14 7.05 -0.07
N ASN A 57 -10.35 7.61 -0.99
CA ASN A 57 -9.11 6.99 -1.48
C ASN A 57 -8.06 6.83 -0.37
N LEU A 58 -8.01 7.75 0.59
CA LEU A 58 -7.11 7.69 1.74
C LEU A 58 -7.35 6.44 2.58
N TYR A 59 -8.60 6.20 2.95
CA TYR A 59 -9.00 5.06 3.75
C TYR A 59 -8.72 3.74 3.01
N VAL A 60 -9.04 3.68 1.72
CA VAL A 60 -8.78 2.49 0.89
C VAL A 60 -7.29 2.20 0.76
N ALA A 61 -6.46 3.20 0.48
CA ALA A 61 -5.00 3.02 0.38
C ALA A 61 -4.40 2.55 1.73
N GLN A 62 -4.81 3.17 2.85
CA GLN A 62 -4.32 2.79 4.17
C GLN A 62 -4.74 1.37 4.56
N PHE A 63 -5.97 0.96 4.28
CA PHE A 63 -6.39 -0.42 4.55
C PHE A 63 -5.67 -1.43 3.66
N LEU A 64 -5.52 -1.14 2.36
CA LEU A 64 -4.79 -2.04 1.47
C LEU A 64 -3.31 -2.18 1.86
N SER A 65 -2.72 -1.15 2.46
CA SER A 65 -1.31 -1.17 2.94
C SER A 65 -1.05 -2.21 4.04
N ILE A 66 -2.07 -2.64 4.79
CA ILE A 66 -1.92 -3.68 5.82
C ILE A 66 -2.38 -5.06 5.35
N SER A 67 -2.82 -5.16 4.10
CA SER A 67 -3.36 -6.40 3.55
C SER A 67 -2.37 -7.56 3.44
N PRO A 68 -1.04 -7.36 3.31
CA PRO A 68 -0.07 -8.46 3.41
C PRO A 68 -0.05 -9.10 4.79
N GLY A 69 0.03 -8.29 5.85
CA GLY A 69 -0.05 -8.78 7.22
C GLY A 69 -1.37 -9.50 7.51
N VAL A 70 -2.49 -9.05 6.93
CA VAL A 70 -3.77 -9.76 7.02
C VAL A 70 -3.69 -11.14 6.36
N GLN A 71 -3.12 -11.24 5.15
CA GLN A 71 -3.00 -12.52 4.44
C GLN A 71 -2.18 -13.53 5.24
N ASP A 72 -1.08 -13.07 5.85
CA ASP A 72 -0.27 -13.90 6.73
C ASP A 72 -1.03 -14.38 7.95
N VAL A 73 -1.74 -13.48 8.64
CA VAL A 73 -2.55 -13.85 9.81
C VAL A 73 -3.67 -14.81 9.44
N VAL A 74 -4.34 -14.63 8.29
CA VAL A 74 -5.35 -15.56 7.79
C VAL A 74 -4.76 -16.97 7.62
N LYS A 75 -3.56 -17.08 7.02
CA LYS A 75 -2.87 -18.36 6.84
C LYS A 75 -2.42 -18.96 8.18
N GLN A 76 -1.75 -18.18 9.02
CA GLN A 76 -1.16 -18.64 10.29
C GLN A 76 -2.22 -19.06 11.31
N GLN A 77 -3.30 -18.28 11.42
CA GLN A 77 -4.39 -18.53 12.37
C GLN A 77 -5.53 -19.36 11.77
N LYS A 78 -5.40 -19.80 10.49
CA LYS A 78 -6.40 -20.56 9.75
C LYS A 78 -7.79 -19.92 9.79
N LEU A 79 -7.85 -18.59 9.64
CA LEU A 79 -9.11 -17.85 9.67
C LEU A 79 -9.92 -18.14 8.40
N PRO A 80 -11.26 -18.27 8.49
CA PRO A 80 -12.12 -18.52 7.34
C PRO A 80 -12.40 -17.24 6.53
N ALA A 81 -11.34 -16.51 6.18
CA ALA A 81 -11.39 -15.24 5.47
C ALA A 81 -10.47 -15.24 4.25
N THR A 82 -10.30 -16.37 3.56
CA THR A 82 -9.59 -16.43 2.28
C THR A 82 -10.32 -15.62 1.20
N ASP A 83 -9.62 -15.19 0.15
CA ASP A 83 -10.22 -14.41 -0.95
C ASP A 83 -11.44 -15.12 -1.56
N SER A 84 -11.38 -16.45 -1.69
CA SER A 84 -12.50 -17.28 -2.18
C SER A 84 -13.71 -17.22 -1.24
N GLN A 85 -13.49 -17.29 0.07
CA GLN A 85 -14.56 -17.18 1.06
C GLN A 85 -15.16 -15.78 1.07
N ILE A 86 -14.34 -14.72 0.92
CA ILE A 86 -14.83 -13.35 0.82
C ILE A 86 -15.68 -13.17 -0.45
N ARG A 87 -15.26 -13.70 -1.60
CA ARG A 87 -16.09 -13.70 -2.82
C ARG A 87 -17.40 -14.44 -2.64
N SER A 88 -17.37 -15.61 -2.02
CA SER A 88 -18.57 -16.39 -1.70
C SER A 88 -19.53 -15.59 -0.80
N GLN A 89 -18.99 -14.90 0.20
CA GLN A 89 -19.77 -14.06 1.10
C GLN A 89 -20.40 -12.86 0.38
N ILE A 90 -19.63 -12.17 -0.47
CA ILE A 90 -20.13 -11.08 -1.31
C ILE A 90 -21.31 -11.58 -2.17
N ALA A 91 -21.14 -12.70 -2.86
CA ALA A 91 -22.18 -13.27 -3.71
C ALA A 91 -23.47 -13.58 -2.93
N LYS A 92 -23.35 -14.17 -1.73
CA LYS A 92 -24.50 -14.42 -0.84
C LYS A 92 -25.20 -13.12 -0.42
N GLN A 93 -24.43 -12.09 -0.06
CA GLN A 93 -24.99 -10.80 0.34
C GLN A 93 -25.68 -10.07 -0.83
N GLN A 94 -25.14 -10.19 -2.05
CA GLN A 94 -25.78 -9.69 -3.26
C GLN A 94 -27.08 -10.43 -3.60
N GLN A 95 -27.12 -11.75 -3.40
CA GLN A 95 -28.35 -12.54 -3.55
C GLN A 95 -29.40 -12.16 -2.51
N ALA A 96 -28.99 -11.90 -1.28
CA ALA A 96 -29.85 -11.46 -0.18
C ALA A 96 -30.26 -9.98 -0.26
N GLY A 97 -29.80 -9.24 -1.28
CA GLY A 97 -30.11 -7.80 -1.45
C GLY A 97 -29.41 -6.87 -0.46
N GLN A 98 -28.44 -7.37 0.31
CA GLN A 98 -27.66 -6.58 1.28
C GLN A 98 -26.53 -5.79 0.62
N LEU A 99 -26.03 -6.27 -0.52
CA LEU A 99 -25.06 -5.57 -1.36
C LEU A 99 -25.63 -5.41 -2.77
N LYS A 100 -25.19 -4.35 -3.47
CA LYS A 100 -25.53 -4.16 -4.88
C LYS A 100 -24.98 -5.31 -5.72
N LYS A 101 -25.80 -5.88 -6.61
CA LYS A 101 -25.37 -6.90 -7.59
C LYS A 101 -24.42 -6.27 -8.61
N MET A 102 -23.16 -6.66 -8.57
CA MET A 102 -22.11 -6.22 -9.49
C MET A 102 -20.87 -7.10 -9.34
N ASP A 103 -20.00 -7.11 -10.34
CA ASP A 103 -18.70 -7.75 -10.22
C ASP A 103 -17.79 -6.96 -9.28
N VAL A 104 -16.94 -7.67 -8.53
CA VAL A 104 -16.03 -7.11 -7.53
C VAL A 104 -14.58 -7.44 -7.89
N SER A 105 -13.75 -6.40 -8.00
CA SER A 105 -12.33 -6.55 -8.34
C SER A 105 -11.54 -7.25 -7.23
N ASP A 106 -10.36 -7.78 -7.57
CA ASP A 106 -9.45 -8.39 -6.63
C ASP A 106 -9.02 -7.43 -5.52
N LEU A 107 -8.82 -6.15 -5.84
CA LEU A 107 -8.48 -5.12 -4.85
C LEU A 107 -9.63 -4.84 -3.89
N SER A 108 -10.87 -4.78 -4.39
CA SER A 108 -12.04 -4.64 -3.52
C SER A 108 -12.24 -5.88 -2.63
N VAL A 109 -12.00 -7.09 -3.16
CA VAL A 109 -12.00 -8.32 -2.34
C VAL A 109 -10.92 -8.28 -1.26
N ARG A 110 -9.70 -7.86 -1.61
CA ARG A 110 -8.59 -7.70 -0.66
C ARG A 110 -8.90 -6.69 0.44
N PHE A 111 -9.53 -5.57 0.08
CA PHE A 111 -9.97 -4.57 1.03
C PHE A 111 -11.02 -5.13 1.99
N LEU A 112 -12.05 -5.82 1.48
CA LEU A 112 -13.09 -6.43 2.29
C LEU A 112 -12.55 -7.53 3.21
N GLN A 113 -11.63 -8.36 2.72
CA GLN A 113 -10.90 -9.32 3.55
C GLN A 113 -10.20 -8.62 4.72
N THR A 114 -9.47 -7.54 4.41
CA THR A 114 -8.75 -6.75 5.41
C THR A 114 -9.70 -6.21 6.48
N MET A 115 -10.83 -5.64 6.07
CA MET A 115 -11.87 -5.19 7.01
C MET A 115 -12.44 -6.35 7.84
N THR A 116 -12.83 -7.46 7.22
CA THR A 116 -13.39 -8.61 7.92
C THR A 116 -12.45 -9.16 8.97
N VAL A 117 -11.16 -9.32 8.64
CA VAL A 117 -10.16 -9.86 9.56
C VAL A 117 -9.87 -8.87 10.68
N MET A 118 -9.69 -7.58 10.37
CA MET A 118 -9.45 -6.55 11.39
C MET A 118 -10.61 -6.45 12.38
N ASN A 119 -11.85 -6.47 11.88
CA ASN A 119 -13.04 -6.45 12.72
C ASN A 119 -13.19 -7.73 13.55
N GLY A 120 -12.88 -8.89 12.96
CA GLY A 120 -12.97 -10.18 13.64
C GLY A 120 -11.91 -10.39 14.72
N LEU A 121 -10.70 -9.84 14.54
CA LEU A 121 -9.62 -9.93 15.52
C LEU A 121 -9.82 -8.98 16.71
N GLY A 122 -10.44 -7.82 16.49
CA GLY A 122 -10.66 -6.81 17.54
C GLY A 122 -9.36 -6.45 18.27
N GLN A 123 -9.29 -6.78 19.56
CA GLN A 123 -8.11 -6.53 20.40
C GLN A 123 -6.85 -7.27 19.93
N LYS A 124 -6.99 -8.36 19.15
CA LYS A 124 -5.85 -9.12 18.60
C LYS A 124 -5.34 -8.58 17.26
N SER A 125 -5.85 -7.43 16.80
CA SER A 125 -5.41 -6.81 15.54
C SER A 125 -3.92 -6.44 15.53
N GLY A 126 -3.26 -6.36 16.69
CA GLY A 126 -1.80 -6.24 16.81
C GLY A 126 -1.02 -7.24 15.94
N LEU A 127 -1.50 -8.49 15.87
CA LEU A 127 -0.88 -9.57 15.08
C LEU A 127 -0.76 -9.23 13.59
N VAL A 128 -1.74 -8.49 13.04
CA VAL A 128 -1.72 -8.06 11.64
C VAL A 128 -0.58 -7.10 11.41
N PHE A 129 -0.40 -6.13 12.30
CA PHE A 129 0.65 -5.12 12.17
C PHE A 129 2.05 -5.72 12.37
N ASP A 130 2.20 -6.60 13.36
CA ASP A 130 3.46 -7.33 13.59
C ASP A 130 3.84 -8.19 12.38
N SER A 131 2.87 -8.78 11.70
CA SER A 131 3.12 -9.50 10.44
C SER A 131 3.39 -8.54 9.30
N ASN A 132 2.64 -7.45 9.19
CA ASN A 132 2.78 -6.47 8.11
C ASN A 132 4.13 -5.76 8.12
N ALA A 133 4.75 -5.58 9.29
CA ALA A 133 6.07 -4.99 9.45
C ALA A 133 7.20 -5.79 8.76
N LYS A 134 6.93 -7.04 8.35
CA LYS A 134 7.87 -7.91 7.64
C LYS A 134 7.82 -7.72 6.11
N HIS A 135 6.83 -6.99 5.61
CA HIS A 135 6.63 -6.72 4.19
C HIS A 135 7.21 -5.37 3.78
N ASP A 136 7.62 -5.27 2.52
CA ASP A 136 8.03 -3.99 1.94
C ASP A 136 6.79 -3.25 1.44
N VAL A 137 6.19 -2.45 2.32
CA VAL A 137 5.03 -1.63 2.01
C VAL A 137 5.39 -0.15 2.01
N SER A 138 5.07 0.53 0.92
CA SER A 138 5.24 1.98 0.78
C SER A 138 3.93 2.64 0.35
N LEU A 139 3.61 3.78 0.96
CA LEU A 139 2.47 4.62 0.60
C LEU A 139 2.95 5.91 -0.03
N SER A 140 2.23 6.39 -1.04
CA SER A 140 2.41 7.76 -1.51
C SER A 140 2.17 8.72 -0.34
N PRO A 141 2.98 9.79 -0.18
CA PRO A 141 2.88 10.69 0.97
C PRO A 141 1.48 11.30 1.19
N ARG A 142 0.68 11.42 0.12
CA ARG A 142 -0.71 11.89 0.18
C ARG A 142 -1.64 10.95 0.95
N TYR A 143 -1.29 9.67 1.04
CA TYR A 143 -2.03 8.63 1.75
C TYR A 143 -1.42 8.27 3.11
N GLY A 144 -0.21 8.75 3.37
CA GLY A 144 0.52 8.51 4.60
C GLY A 144 1.93 8.00 4.35
N LYS A 145 2.57 7.62 5.46
CA LYS A 145 3.86 6.95 5.46
C LYS A 145 3.73 5.68 6.29
N MET A 146 4.21 4.56 5.75
CA MET A 146 4.28 3.33 6.53
C MET A 146 5.24 3.50 7.70
N ARG A 147 4.79 3.09 8.89
CA ARG A 147 5.58 3.05 10.10
C ARG A 147 6.34 1.72 10.18
N SER A 148 7.42 1.70 10.95
CA SER A 148 8.22 0.48 11.17
C SER A 148 7.49 -0.62 11.94
N ASP A 149 6.40 -0.28 12.63
CA ASP A 149 5.53 -1.25 13.31
C ASP A 149 4.42 -1.82 12.40
N GLY A 150 4.54 -1.64 11.08
CA GLY A 150 3.61 -2.17 10.10
C GLY A 150 2.27 -1.43 10.01
N ARG A 151 2.08 -0.34 10.76
CA ARG A 151 0.88 0.51 10.70
C ARG A 151 1.02 1.62 9.65
N PRO A 152 -0.05 2.02 8.97
CA PRO A 152 -0.05 3.27 8.22
C PRO A 152 -0.01 4.46 9.19
N GLY A 153 0.90 5.39 8.95
CA GLY A 153 0.95 6.68 9.63
C GLY A 153 0.03 7.72 8.99
N ASN A 154 -0.02 8.90 9.60
CA ASN A 154 -0.85 10.01 9.11
C ASN A 154 -0.42 10.46 7.70
N ALA A 155 -1.40 10.83 6.87
CA ALA A 155 -1.16 11.54 5.61
C ALA A 155 -0.42 12.85 5.86
N LEU A 156 0.52 13.20 4.98
CA LEU A 156 1.04 14.56 4.99
C LEU A 156 -0.11 15.50 4.61
N PRO A 157 -0.29 16.62 5.33
CA PRO A 157 -1.26 17.62 4.92
C PRO A 157 -0.90 18.14 3.52
N ALA A 158 -1.92 18.44 2.72
CA ALA A 158 -1.78 18.74 1.29
C ALA A 158 -0.83 19.91 0.96
N ASN A 159 -0.42 20.69 1.95
CA ASN A 159 0.46 21.86 1.85
C ASN A 159 1.90 21.62 2.33
N VAL A 160 2.29 20.40 2.69
CA VAL A 160 3.70 20.12 3.05
C VAL A 160 4.50 19.88 1.79
N VAL A 161 5.18 20.92 1.31
CA VAL A 161 6.33 20.75 0.43
C VAL A 161 7.39 20.03 1.26
N THR A 162 7.74 18.80 0.87
CA THR A 162 8.86 18.09 1.47
C THR A 162 10.12 18.89 1.14
N ALA A 163 10.65 19.62 2.12
CA ALA A 163 11.97 20.23 1.99
C ALA A 163 12.96 19.10 1.66
N PRO A 164 13.83 19.26 0.64
CA PRO A 164 14.89 18.30 0.41
C PRO A 164 15.73 18.23 1.68
N ASN A 165 16.07 17.01 2.11
CA ASN A 165 16.98 16.72 3.22
C ASN A 165 18.05 17.81 3.30
N MET A 166 17.95 18.68 4.31
CA MET A 166 19.10 19.46 4.75
C MET A 166 20.01 18.43 5.43
N GLY A 167 20.81 17.76 4.61
CA GLY A 167 21.91 16.95 5.07
C GLY A 167 22.73 17.82 6.03
N ALA A 168 23.06 17.24 7.17
CA ALA A 168 23.94 17.82 8.16
C ALA A 168 25.18 18.40 7.43
N ALA A 169 25.29 19.72 7.41
CA ALA A 169 26.58 20.36 7.27
C ALA A 169 27.25 20.27 8.63
N GLN A 170 28.42 19.64 8.63
CA GLN A 170 29.34 19.49 9.76
C GLN A 170 29.77 20.85 10.31
#